data_AF-A0AAU6LA47-F1
#
_entry.id   AF-A0AAU6LA47-F1
#
_cell.length_a   1.000
_cell.length_b   1.000
_cell.length_c   1.000
_cell.angle_alpha   90.00
_cell.angle_beta   90.00
_cell.angle_gamma   90.00
#
_symmetry.space_group_name_H-M   'P 1'
#
loop_
_entity.id
_entity.type
_entity.pdbx_description
1 polymer ?
#
loop_
_entity_poly.entity_id
_entity_poly.type
_entity_poly.pdbx_seq_one_letter_code
_entity_poly.pdbx_strand_id
1 'polypeptide(L)' 'MTERYEYLPHHLLRHRVRDGASGTEGVLMAAINENVSDSDHPHWTELAYIRAASDREFTTEASNIEPAE' A
#
# COMPACT_ATOMS: atom_id res chain seq x y z
N MET A 1 9.52 11.47 17.73
CA MET A 1 8.80 11.39 16.44
C MET A 1 7.66 10.43 16.66
N THR A 2 6.42 10.91 16.75
CA THR A 2 5.26 10.01 16.75
C THR A 2 5.25 9.35 15.38
N GLU A 3 5.24 8.03 15.32
CA GLU A 3 5.15 7.29 14.07
C GLU A 3 3.90 7.78 13.32
N ARG A 4 4.08 8.26 12.09
CA ARG A 4 2.99 8.80 11.25
C ARG A 4 2.20 7.69 10.55
N TYR A 5 2.50 6.44 10.88
CA TYR A 5 1.88 5.28 10.27
C TYR A 5 1.69 4.14 11.26
N GLU A 6 0.73 3.28 10.95
CA GLU A 6 0.47 2.01 11.64
C GLU A 6 0.41 0.88 10.62
N TYR A 7 1.04 -0.27 10.91
CA TYR A 7 0.92 -1.45 10.06
C TYR A 7 -0.47 -2.07 10.17
N LEU A 8 -1.11 -2.29 9.03
CA LEU A 8 -2.40 -2.95 8.95
C LEU A 8 -2.26 -4.43 8.57
N PRO A 9 -3.08 -5.31 9.17
CA PRO A 9 -3.20 -6.67 8.68
C PRO A 9 -3.84 -6.66 7.27
N HIS A 10 -3.25 -7.39 6.33
CA HIS A 10 -3.81 -7.57 5.00
C HIS A 10 -3.76 -9.04 4.57
N HIS A 11 -4.88 -9.57 4.06
CA HIS A 11 -4.99 -10.98 3.71
C HIS A 11 -4.11 -11.39 2.51
N LEU A 12 -3.81 -10.44 1.60
CA LEU A 12 -2.89 -10.65 0.47
C LEU A 12 -1.42 -10.33 0.79
N LEU A 13 -1.07 -10.13 2.07
CA LEU A 13 0.31 -9.81 2.44
C LEU A 13 1.27 -10.91 1.98
N ARG A 14 2.35 -10.54 1.28
CA ARG A 14 3.32 -11.43 0.63
C ARG A 14 2.77 -12.28 -0.51
N HIS A 15 1.60 -11.93 -1.05
CA HIS A 15 1.03 -12.55 -2.25
C HIS A 15 1.18 -11.63 -3.47
N ARG A 16 1.04 -12.23 -4.67
CA ARG A 16 0.94 -11.47 -5.91
C ARG A 16 -0.36 -10.70 -5.93
N VAL A 17 -0.26 -9.43 -6.31
CA VAL A 17 -1.37 -8.49 -6.39
C VAL A 17 -1.26 -7.66 -7.64
N ARG A 18 -2.38 -7.08 -8.04
CA ARG A 18 -2.50 -6.09 -9.10
C ARG A 18 -3.08 -4.81 -8.51
N ASP A 19 -2.48 -3.68 -8.84
CA ASP A 19 -3.09 -2.38 -8.60
C ASP A 19 -4.13 -2.13 -9.69
N GLY A 20 -5.41 -2.06 -9.31
CA GLY A 20 -6.52 -1.83 -10.24
C GLY A 20 -6.46 -0.47 -10.94
N ALA A 21 -5.83 0.54 -10.30
CA ALA A 21 -5.74 1.88 -10.85
C ALA A 21 -4.69 1.99 -11.98
N SER A 22 -3.50 1.42 -11.80
CA SER A 22 -2.43 1.45 -12.82
C SER A 22 -2.37 0.20 -13.70
N GLY A 23 -3.00 -0.90 -13.28
CA GLY A 23 -2.86 -2.22 -13.88
C GLY A 23 -1.53 -2.92 -13.58
N THR A 24 -0.65 -2.32 -12.77
CA THR A 24 0.68 -2.86 -12.44
C THR A 24 0.58 -4.04 -11.47
N GLU A 25 1.31 -5.10 -11.74
CA GLU A 25 1.43 -6.26 -10.85
C GLU A 25 2.70 -6.22 -10.00
N GLY A 26 2.62 -6.84 -8.82
CA GLY A 26 3.77 -7.02 -7.93
C GLY A 26 3.41 -7.88 -6.72
N VAL A 27 4.26 -7.86 -5.70
CA VAL A 27 4.02 -8.54 -4.41
C VAL A 27 3.65 -7.48 -3.38
N LEU A 28 2.56 -7.69 -2.64
CA LEU A 28 2.20 -6.83 -1.52
C LEU A 28 3.17 -7.05 -0.36
N MET A 29 3.96 -6.04 -0.03
CA MET A 29 4.99 -6.12 1.00
C MET A 29 4.50 -5.62 2.36
N ALA A 30 3.63 -4.61 2.37
CA ALA A 30 3.01 -4.07 3.58
C ALA A 30 1.69 -3.36 3.24
N ALA A 31 0.77 -3.32 4.21
CA ALA A 31 -0.32 -2.37 4.24
C ALA A 31 -0.14 -1.49 5.48
N ILE A 32 -0.31 -0.17 5.34
CA ILE A 32 -0.18 0.78 6.44
C ILE A 32 -1.32 1.79 6.41
N ASN A 33 -1.73 2.28 7.58
CA ASN A 33 -2.50 3.51 7.69
C ASN A 33 -1.51 4.65 7.93
N GLU A 34 -1.37 5.58 7.00
CA GLU A 34 -0.43 6.71 7.09
C GLU A 34 -1.17 8.05 7.12
N ASN A 35 -0.72 8.97 7.97
CA ASN A 35 -1.12 10.36 7.87
C ASN A 35 -0.28 11.06 6.80
N VAL A 36 -0.87 11.26 5.63
CA VAL A 36 -0.22 11.92 4.47
C VAL A 36 -0.43 13.44 4.45
N SER A 37 -1.07 14.01 5.47
CA SER A 37 -1.22 15.45 5.61
C SER A 37 0.02 16.09 6.23
N ASP A 38 0.52 17.15 5.59
CA ASP A 38 1.54 18.04 6.15
C ASP A 38 0.94 19.16 7.01
N SER A 39 -0.37 19.14 7.28
CA SER A 39 -1.08 20.14 8.09
C SER A 39 -1.52 19.60 9.45
N ASP A 40 -1.98 20.49 10.32
CA ASP A 40 -2.56 20.14 11.62
C ASP A 40 -3.87 19.34 11.51
N HIS A 41 -4.42 19.21 10.30
CA HIS A 41 -5.59 18.38 10.00
C HIS A 41 -5.10 17.05 9.45
N PRO A 42 -5.07 15.97 10.24
CA PRO A 42 -4.55 14.70 9.79
C PRO A 42 -5.42 14.13 8.66
N HIS A 43 -4.76 13.64 7.61
CA HIS A 43 -5.40 12.89 6.53
C HIS A 43 -4.83 11.49 6.53
N TRP A 44 -5.53 10.60 7.21
CA TRP A 44 -5.18 9.19 7.31
C TRP A 44 -5.65 8.45 6.06
N THR A 45 -4.77 7.66 5.47
CA THR A 45 -5.06 6.85 4.29
C THR A 45 -4.41 5.47 4.41
N GLU A 46 -5.12 4.45 3.94
CA GLU A 46 -4.62 3.10 3.90
C GLU A 46 -3.83 2.88 2.61
N LEU A 47 -2.52 2.68 2.74
CA LEU A 47 -1.59 2.48 1.64
C LEU A 47 -1.12 1.03 1.58
N ALA A 48 -1.04 0.52 0.36
CA ALA A 48 -0.41 -0.75 0.04
C ALA A 48 0.97 -0.49 -0.62
N TYR A 49 2.01 -1.05 -0.01
CA TYR A 49 3.37 -1.05 -0.56
C TYR A 49 3.58 -2.29 -1.40
N ILE A 50 3.83 -2.09 -2.69
CA ILE A 50 3.98 -3.16 -3.66
C ILE A 50 5.39 -3.16 -4.23
N ARG A 51 6.02 -4.33 -4.30
CA ARG A 51 7.26 -4.55 -5.04
C ARG A 51 6.96 -5.15 -6.40
N ALA A 52 7.20 -4.38 -7.46
CA ALA A 52 7.03 -4.81 -8.83
C ALA A 52 8.11 -5.83 -9.25
N ALA A 53 7.87 -6.57 -10.33
CA ALA A 53 8.85 -7.51 -10.89
C ALA A 53 10.17 -6.85 -11.32
N SER A 54 10.17 -5.54 -11.57
CA SER A 54 11.35 -4.73 -11.88
C SER A 54 12.17 -4.35 -10.64
N ASP A 55 11.85 -4.91 -9.46
CA ASP A 55 12.38 -4.54 -8.14
C ASP A 55 12.08 -3.09 -7.74
N ARG A 56 11.23 -2.40 -8.51
CA ARG A 56 10.73 -1.06 -8.20
C ARG A 56 9.60 -1.16 -7.18
N GLU A 57 9.69 -0.34 -6.14
CA GLU A 57 8.65 -0.21 -5.14
C GLU A 57 7.73 0.96 -5.48
N PHE A 58 6.43 0.79 -5.23
CA PHE A 58 5.43 1.83 -5.36
C PHE A 58 4.31 1.63 -4.34
N THR A 59 3.55 2.70 -4.11
CA THR A 59 2.41 2.73 -3.20
C THR A 59 1.13 3.08 -3.95
N THR A 60 0.03 2.46 -3.56
CA THR A 60 -1.34 2.77 -4.02
C THR A 60 -2.28 2.67 -2.82
N GLU A 61 -3.52 3.12 -2.97
CA GLU A 61 -4.53 2.90 -1.93
C GLU A 61 -4.76 1.39 -1.75
N ALA A 62 -4.86 0.92 -0.50
CA ALA A 62 -5.09 -0.49 -0.20
C ALA A 62 -6.39 -1.03 -0.82
N SER A 63 -7.38 -0.15 -1.01
CA SER A 63 -8.65 -0.41 -1.69
C SER A 63 -8.50 -0.75 -3.19
N ASN A 64 -7.40 -0.35 -3.83
CA ASN A 64 -7.14 -0.63 -5.25
C ASN A 64 -6.51 -2.01 -5.48
N ILE A 65 -6.17 -2.74 -4.42
CA ILE A 65 -5.43 -4.00 -4.51
C ILE A 65 -6.37 -5.15 -4.84
N GLU A 66 -6.07 -5.83 -5.94
CA GLU A 66 -6.73 -7.06 -6.36
C GLU A 66 -5.74 -8.23 -6.31
N PRO A 67 -6.19 -9.47 -6.05
CA PRO A 67 -5.34 -10.64 -6.19
C PRO A 67 -4.90 -10.82 -7.66
N ALA A 68 -3.62 -11.16 -7.87
CA ALA A 68 -3.10 -11.53 -9.19
C ALA A 68 -2.71 -13.02 -9.17
N GLU A 69 -3.23 -13.79 -10.13
CA GLU A 69 -2.98 -15.23 -10.30
C GLU A 69 -1.55 -15.54 -10.79
#